data_AF-F6GYB0-F1
#
_entry.id   AF-F6GYB0-F1
#
_cell.length_a   1.000
_cell.length_b   1.000
_cell.length_c   1.000
_cell.angle_alpha   90.00
_cell.angle_beta   90.00
_cell.angle_gamma   90.00
#
_symmetry.space_group_name_H-M   'P 1'
#
loop_
_entity.id
_entity.type
_entity.pdbx_description
1 polymer ?
#
loop_
_entity_poly.entity_id
_entity_poly.type
_entity_poly.pdbx_seq_one_letter_code
_entity_poly.pdbx_strand_id
1 'polypeptide(L)'
;MDDQLRRGQEISPALVKAIEESRFSVIVFSKNYASSTWCLEELVKIIDCTMAMGHAALPVFYNMDPSHVRKQTGSFAQAFAKHEEVYKEQMEKVIKWRVALTEAANISGWDSRARHGVTMPRYPWTDGPEYITQCPI
;
A
#
# COMPACT_ATOMS: atom_id res chain seq x y z
N MET A 1 1.64 6.07 -17.82
CA MET A 1 1.42 4.79 -17.14
C MET A 1 2.60 3.93 -17.50
N ASP A 2 3.28 3.36 -16.50
CA ASP A 2 4.49 2.56 -16.71
C ASP A 2 4.11 1.16 -17.24
N ASP A 3 3.57 1.13 -18.45
CA ASP A 3 3.19 -0.09 -19.18
C ASP A 3 4.41 -0.82 -19.77
N GLN A 4 5.64 -0.41 -19.41
CA GLN A 4 6.89 -1.04 -19.85
C GLN A 4 7.48 -2.05 -18.85
N LEU A 5 6.92 -2.17 -17.65
CA LEU A 5 7.32 -3.20 -16.70
C LEU A 5 6.73 -4.53 -17.13
N ARG A 6 7.54 -5.28 -17.89
CA ARG A 6 7.28 -6.66 -18.31
C ARG A 6 6.79 -7.48 -17.12
N ARG A 7 5.50 -7.84 -17.13
CA ARG A 7 4.92 -8.75 -16.14
C ARG A 7 5.69 -10.08 -16.16
N GLY A 8 6.34 -10.42 -15.04
CA GLY A 8 6.75 -11.80 -14.75
C GLY A 8 8.23 -12.18 -14.82
N GLN A 9 9.18 -11.24 -14.78
CA GLN A 9 10.62 -11.54 -14.62
C GLN A 9 11.20 -10.69 -13.52
N GLU A 10 11.90 -11.29 -12.54
CA GLU A 10 12.74 -10.71 -11.45
C GLU A 10 12.87 -9.17 -11.41
N ILE A 11 12.67 -8.54 -10.24
CA ILE A 11 12.63 -7.07 -10.11
C ILE A 11 13.85 -6.49 -10.81
N SER A 12 13.59 -5.89 -11.98
CA SER A 12 14.69 -5.46 -12.83
C SER A 12 15.51 -4.42 -12.06
N PRO A 13 16.84 -4.42 -12.17
CA PRO A 13 17.67 -3.40 -11.54
C PRO A 13 17.22 -1.97 -11.90
N ALA A 14 16.66 -1.80 -13.10
CA ALA A 14 16.07 -0.54 -13.55
C ALA A 14 14.86 -0.11 -12.70
N LEU A 15 13.98 -1.05 -12.34
CA LEU A 15 12.83 -0.79 -11.47
C LEU A 15 13.28 -0.48 -10.03
N VAL A 16 14.25 -1.22 -9.50
CA VAL A 16 14.83 -0.94 -8.18
C VAL A 16 15.37 0.49 -8.14
N LYS A 17 16.16 0.85 -9.15
CA LYS A 17 16.74 2.18 -9.28
C LYS A 17 15.67 3.27 -9.43
N ALA A 18 14.62 3.01 -10.21
CA ALA A 18 13.51 3.95 -10.36
C ALA A 18 12.79 4.21 -9.03
N ILE A 19 12.60 3.19 -8.18
CA ILE A 19 12.02 3.36 -6.84
C ILE A 19 12.95 4.20 -5.95
N GLU A 20 14.26 3.94 -6.00
CA GLU A 20 15.26 4.67 -5.21
C GLU A 20 15.39 6.15 -5.62
N GLU A 21 15.31 6.45 -6.93
CA GLU A 21 15.40 7.81 -7.47
C GLU A 21 14.05 8.56 -7.42
N SER A 22 12.95 7.84 -7.19
CA SER A 22 11.61 8.43 -7.08
C SER A 22 11.44 9.15 -5.74
N ARG A 23 10.63 10.22 -5.76
CA ARG A 23 10.29 10.98 -4.54
C ARG A 23 9.18 10.32 -3.72
N PHE A 24 8.28 9.61 -4.39
CA PHE A 24 7.18 8.91 -3.75
C PHE A 24 6.70 7.73 -4.59
N SER A 25 6.02 6.78 -3.95
CA SER A 25 5.41 5.60 -4.57
C SER A 25 3.92 5.53 -4.22
N VAL A 26 3.09 5.19 -5.21
CA VAL A 26 1.66 4.90 -4.99
C VAL A 26 1.46 3.39 -4.98
N ILE A 27 0.97 2.85 -3.87
CA ILE A 27 0.77 1.41 -3.68
C ILE A 27 -0.71 1.10 -3.81
N VAL A 28 -1.12 0.40 -4.87
CA VAL A 28 -2.54 0.06 -5.09
C VAL A 28 -2.84 -1.35 -4.59
N PHE A 29 -3.30 -1.45 -3.34
CA PHE A 29 -3.76 -2.72 -2.78
C PHE A 29 -5.10 -3.13 -3.40
N SER A 30 -5.13 -4.35 -3.94
CA SER A 30 -6.33 -4.97 -4.49
C SER A 30 -6.49 -6.38 -3.96
N LYS A 31 -7.66 -6.99 -4.19
CA LYS A 31 -7.99 -8.35 -3.73
C LYS A 31 -6.88 -9.39 -4.02
N ASN A 32 -6.19 -9.27 -5.16
CA ASN A 32 -5.21 -10.25 -5.62
C ASN A 32 -3.74 -9.79 -5.46
N TYR A 33 -3.50 -8.64 -4.82
CA TYR A 33 -2.15 -8.06 -4.68
C TYR A 33 -1.18 -9.07 -4.07
N ALA A 34 -1.54 -9.66 -2.94
CA ALA A 34 -0.68 -10.61 -2.22
C ALA A 34 -0.48 -11.95 -2.94
N SER A 35 -1.27 -12.26 -3.98
CA SER A 35 -1.06 -13.48 -4.78
C SER A 35 0.17 -13.37 -5.69
N SER A 36 0.64 -12.16 -5.96
CA SER A 36 1.79 -11.88 -6.82
C SER A 36 3.04 -11.67 -5.97
N THR A 37 3.99 -12.61 -6.05
CA THR A 37 5.29 -12.47 -5.37
C THR A 37 6.04 -11.23 -5.83
N TRP A 38 5.88 -10.85 -7.10
CA TRP A 38 6.36 -9.59 -7.65
C TRP A 38 5.89 -8.38 -6.85
N CYS A 39 4.57 -8.25 -6.66
CA CYS A 39 3.99 -7.12 -5.96
C CYS A 39 4.44 -7.07 -4.49
N LEU A 40 4.70 -8.24 -3.89
CA LEU A 40 5.21 -8.33 -2.52
C LEU A 40 6.68 -7.94 -2.42
N GLU A 41 7.51 -8.29 -3.40
CA GLU A 41 8.91 -7.86 -3.45
C GLU A 41 9.04 -6.36 -3.76
N GLU A 42 8.23 -5.83 -4.67
CA GLU A 42 8.17 -4.37 -4.94
C GLU A 42 7.80 -3.61 -3.66
N LEU A 43 6.81 -4.13 -2.91
CA LEU A 43 6.37 -3.53 -1.66
C LEU A 43 7.49 -3.46 -0.63
N VAL A 44 8.25 -4.55 -0.45
CA VAL A 44 9.41 -4.56 0.46
C VAL A 44 10.37 -3.46 0.09
N LYS A 45 10.71 -3.32 -1.20
CA LYS A 45 11.64 -2.29 -1.65
C LYS A 45 11.13 -0.87 -1.40
N ILE A 46 9.84 -0.61 -1.67
CA ILE A 46 9.21 0.69 -1.40
C ILE A 46 9.27 1.04 0.09
N ILE A 47 8.96 0.08 0.96
CA ILE A 47 8.97 0.29 2.42
C ILE A 47 10.39 0.50 2.93
N ASP A 48 11.37 -0.27 2.45
CA ASP A 48 12.79 -0.05 2.77
C ASP A 48 13.24 1.37 2.38
N CYS A 49 12.86 1.84 1.18
CA CYS A 49 13.17 3.21 0.74
C CYS A 49 12.46 4.27 1.59
N THR A 50 11.22 4.00 2.00
CA THR A 50 10.42 4.90 2.85
C THR A 50 11.09 5.09 4.20
N MET A 51 11.57 4.01 4.81
CA MET A 51 12.22 4.05 6.13
C MET A 51 13.65 4.59 6.08
N ALA A 52 14.41 4.29 5.02
CA ALA A 52 15.83 4.62 4.97
C ALA A 52 16.15 5.98 4.33
N MET A 53 15.32 6.47 3.41
CA MET A 53 15.67 7.59 2.52
C MET A 53 14.65 8.74 2.51
N GLY A 54 13.62 8.70 3.36
CA GLY A 54 12.57 9.73 3.39
C GLY A 54 11.67 9.74 2.16
N HIS A 55 11.68 8.65 1.37
CA HIS A 55 10.76 8.41 0.27
C HIS A 55 9.32 8.34 0.81
N ALA A 56 8.35 9.00 0.17
CA ALA A 56 6.96 8.94 0.64
C ALA A 56 6.20 7.77 0.00
N ALA A 57 5.44 7.00 0.76
CA ALA A 57 4.53 6.00 0.22
C ALA A 57 3.07 6.43 0.42
N LEU A 58 2.25 6.25 -0.61
CA LEU A 58 0.81 6.52 -0.58
C LEU A 58 0.02 5.24 -0.86
N PRO A 59 -0.50 4.55 0.17
CA PRO A 59 -1.33 3.37 -0.03
C PRO A 59 -2.74 3.74 -0.48
N VAL A 60 -3.25 3.02 -1.49
CA VAL A 60 -4.60 3.10 -2.04
C VAL A 60 -5.24 1.72 -1.91
N PHE A 61 -6.33 1.62 -1.15
CA PHE A 61 -7.07 0.39 -0.91
C PHE A 61 -8.23 0.29 -1.91
N TYR A 62 -8.01 -0.45 -2.99
CA TYR A 62 -8.95 -0.62 -4.10
C TYR A 62 -10.02 -1.68 -3.81
N ASN A 63 -11.26 -1.23 -3.65
CA ASN A 63 -12.46 -2.01 -3.35
C ASN A 63 -12.25 -3.04 -2.21
N MET A 64 -11.50 -2.66 -1.17
CA MET A 64 -11.18 -3.55 -0.06
C MET A 64 -10.92 -2.81 1.25
N ASP A 65 -11.04 -3.54 2.35
CA ASP A 65 -10.78 -3.01 3.68
C ASP A 65 -9.28 -2.90 3.97
N PRO A 66 -8.77 -1.73 4.40
CA PRO A 66 -7.38 -1.60 4.84
C PRO A 66 -6.98 -2.62 5.91
N SER A 67 -7.91 -3.04 6.77
CA SER A 67 -7.66 -4.07 7.78
C SER A 67 -7.34 -5.44 7.19
N HIS A 68 -7.83 -5.77 5.99
CA HIS A 68 -7.47 -7.02 5.30
C HIS A 68 -6.00 -7.03 4.88
N VAL A 69 -5.45 -5.87 4.50
CA VAL A 69 -4.03 -5.71 4.20
C VAL A 69 -3.21 -5.75 5.49
N ARG A 70 -3.59 -4.93 6.48
CA ARG A 70 -2.85 -4.76 7.75
C ARG A 70 -2.76 -6.03 8.59
N LYS A 71 -3.86 -6.80 8.65
CA LYS A 71 -3.97 -8.03 9.44
C LYS A 71 -3.79 -9.30 8.58
N GLN A 72 -3.54 -9.12 7.27
CA GLN A 72 -3.45 -10.19 6.27
C GLN A 72 -4.61 -11.20 6.36
N THR A 73 -5.85 -10.70 6.41
CA THR A 73 -7.08 -11.52 6.45
C THR A 73 -7.75 -11.61 5.07
N GLY A 74 -8.82 -12.39 4.93
CA GLY A 74 -9.56 -12.51 3.68
C GLY A 74 -8.70 -13.10 2.54
N SER A 75 -8.64 -12.43 1.40
CA SER A 75 -7.85 -12.90 0.25
C SER A 75 -6.34 -12.90 0.53
N PHE A 76 -5.86 -12.04 1.44
CA PHE A 76 -4.45 -12.00 1.82
C PHE A 76 -4.07 -13.24 2.62
N ALA A 77 -4.92 -13.69 3.55
CA ALA A 77 -4.72 -14.95 4.27
C ALA A 77 -4.61 -16.14 3.32
N GLN A 78 -5.49 -16.21 2.31
CA GLN A 78 -5.47 -17.28 1.31
C GLN A 78 -4.20 -17.26 0.44
N ALA A 79 -3.71 -16.06 0.08
CA ALA A 79 -2.46 -15.92 -0.65
C ALA A 79 -1.26 -16.36 0.19
N PHE A 80 -1.21 -15.95 1.46
CA PHE A 80 -0.11 -16.32 2.36
C PHE A 80 -0.06 -17.81 2.68
N ALA A 81 -1.21 -18.48 2.84
CA ALA A 81 -1.22 -19.94 3.03
C ALA A 81 -0.54 -20.67 1.85
N LYS A 82 -0.68 -20.16 0.62
CA LYS A 82 0.00 -20.71 -0.56
C LYS A 82 1.49 -20.38 -0.56
N HIS A 83 1.85 -19.14 -0.23
CA HIS A 83 3.26 -18.74 -0.17
C HIS A 83 4.03 -19.47 0.93
N GLU A 84 3.43 -19.67 2.10
CA GLU A 84 4.03 -20.46 3.18
C GLU A 84 4.28 -21.90 2.76
N GLU A 85 3.41 -22.49 1.92
CA GLU A 85 3.61 -23.83 1.37
C GLU A 85 4.74 -23.87 0.33
N VAL A 86 4.82 -22.87 -0.55
CA VAL A 86 5.83 -22.79 -1.63
C VAL A 86 7.21 -22.40 -1.11
N TYR A 87 7.26 -21.51 -0.11
CA TYR A 87 8.48 -20.91 0.44
C TYR A 87 8.81 -21.44 1.85
N LYS A 88 8.45 -22.70 2.16
CA LYS A 88 8.73 -23.35 3.46
C LYS A 88 10.20 -23.25 3.88
N GLU A 89 11.11 -23.35 2.92
CA GLU A 89 12.56 -23.27 3.15
C GLU A 89 13.12 -21.84 3.16
N GLN A 90 12.29 -20.84 2.83
CA GLN A 90 12.62 -19.42 2.72
C GLN A 90 11.60 -18.56 3.49
N MET A 91 11.23 -19.01 4.70
CA MET A 91 10.19 -18.37 5.50
C MET A 91 10.52 -16.93 5.89
N GLU A 92 11.80 -16.56 5.95
CA GLU A 92 12.26 -15.18 6.14
C GLU A 92 11.73 -14.25 5.05
N LYS A 93 11.56 -14.74 3.82
CA LYS A 93 10.99 -13.98 2.71
C LYS A 93 9.51 -13.69 2.95
N VAL A 94 8.76 -14.70 3.39
CA VAL A 94 7.34 -14.59 3.72
C VAL A 94 7.13 -13.63 4.90
N ILE A 95 7.98 -13.70 5.92
CA ILE A 95 7.96 -12.79 7.07
C ILE A 95 8.17 -11.33 6.61
N LYS A 96 9.17 -11.08 5.75
CA LYS A 96 9.42 -9.74 5.20
C LYS A 96 8.21 -9.19 4.45
N TRP A 97 7.54 -10.01 3.64
CA TRP A 97 6.32 -9.60 2.94
C TRP A 97 5.20 -9.24 3.90
N ARG A 98 5.00 -10.02 4.97
CA ARG A 98 3.99 -9.74 6.00
C ARG A 98 4.26 -8.42 6.71
N VAL A 99 5.50 -8.19 7.12
CA VAL A 99 5.93 -6.94 7.77
C VAL A 99 5.68 -5.75 6.83
N ALA A 100 6.15 -5.84 5.58
CA ALA A 100 5.98 -4.75 4.62
C ALA A 100 4.50 -4.40 4.36
N LEU A 101 3.60 -5.39 4.31
CA LEU A 101 2.16 -5.15 4.21
C LEU A 101 1.58 -4.45 5.43
N THR A 102 1.99 -4.86 6.63
CA THR A 102 1.54 -4.23 7.88
C THR A 102 2.03 -2.77 7.95
N GLU A 103 3.31 -2.52 7.67
CA GLU A 103 3.88 -1.18 7.64
C GLU A 103 3.17 -0.29 6.61
N ALA A 104 3.05 -0.76 5.37
CA ALA A 104 2.37 -0.03 4.31
C ALA A 104 0.91 0.30 4.66
N ALA A 105 0.19 -0.63 5.31
CA ALA A 105 -1.20 -0.42 5.71
C ALA A 105 -1.36 0.42 6.99
N ASN A 106 -0.27 0.79 7.66
CA ASN A 106 -0.25 1.74 8.77
C ASN A 106 -0.02 3.18 8.30
N ILE A 107 0.47 3.37 7.07
CA ILE A 107 0.62 4.69 6.45
C ILE A 107 -0.77 5.25 6.09
N SER A 108 -0.98 6.55 6.28
CA SER A 108 -2.20 7.24 5.87
C SER A 108 -2.43 7.09 4.37
N GLY A 109 -3.64 6.66 3.98
CA GLY A 109 -3.96 6.31 2.61
C GLY A 109 -5.41 6.53 2.23
N TRP A 110 -5.77 6.08 1.03
CA TRP A 110 -7.09 6.27 0.43
C TRP A 110 -7.86 4.95 0.37
N ASP A 111 -9.02 4.86 1.01
CA ASP A 111 -9.97 3.74 0.80
C ASP A 111 -10.95 4.12 -0.32
N SER A 112 -10.89 3.44 -1.45
CA SER A 112 -11.79 3.70 -2.58
C SER A 112 -13.27 3.36 -2.30
N ARG A 113 -13.55 2.55 -1.27
CA ARG A 113 -14.91 2.28 -0.80
C ARG A 113 -15.45 3.40 0.07
N ALA A 114 -14.56 4.24 0.63
CA ALA A 114 -14.97 5.52 1.16
C ALA A 114 -15.44 6.35 -0.03
N ARG A 115 -16.73 6.21 -0.38
CA ARG A 115 -17.43 7.21 -1.17
C ARG A 115 -17.07 8.58 -0.60
N HIS A 116 -17.06 9.61 -1.44
CA HIS A 116 -17.16 10.99 -1.00
C HIS A 116 -18.51 11.20 -0.27
N GLY A 117 -18.70 10.53 0.87
CA GLY A 117 -19.53 11.00 1.94
C GLY A 117 -18.65 11.98 2.69
N VAL A 118 -18.47 13.17 2.11
CA VAL A 118 -18.34 14.34 2.96
C VAL A 118 -19.71 14.48 3.63
N THR A 119 -20.02 13.63 4.59
CA THR A 119 -20.88 14.08 5.68
C THR A 119 -19.98 15.05 6.41
N MET A 120 -20.00 16.31 5.95
CA MET A 120 -19.55 17.42 6.77
C MET A 120 -20.25 17.18 8.11
N PRO A 121 -19.53 17.04 9.23
CA PRO A 121 -20.17 17.13 10.51
C PRO A 121 -20.94 18.45 10.47
N ARG A 122 -22.24 18.42 10.80
CA ARG A 122 -23.01 19.66 10.88
C ARG A 122 -22.49 20.41 12.10
N TYR A 123 -21.38 21.11 11.90
CA TYR A 123 -20.79 22.00 12.88
C TYR A 123 -21.70 23.23 12.96
N PRO A 124 -21.93 23.79 14.16
CA PRO A 124 -22.79 24.97 14.33
C PRO A 124 -22.34 26.22 13.55
N TRP A 125 -21.15 26.20 12.96
CA TRP A 125 -20.50 27.31 12.30
C TRP A 125 -20.82 27.43 10.79
N THR A 126 -21.65 26.54 10.22
CA THR A 126 -21.96 26.55 8.77
C THR A 126 -23.06 27.53 8.36
N ASP A 127 -23.68 28.25 9.30
CA ASP A 127 -24.74 29.24 9.02
C ASP A 127 -24.24 30.71 9.09
N GLY A 128 -22.92 30.94 8.99
CA GLY A 128 -22.30 32.27 9.00
C GLY A 128 -21.67 32.66 7.66
N PRO A 129 -21.59 33.96 7.32
CA PRO A 129 -21.04 34.40 6.04
C PRO A 129 -19.52 34.20 6.02
N GLU A 130 -19.07 33.47 5.00
CA GLU A 130 -17.72 33.34 4.38
C GLU A 130 -16.44 33.53 5.24
N TYR A 131 -15.38 32.81 4.86
CA TYR A 131 -14.03 32.78 5.48
C TYR A 131 -13.99 31.91 6.76
N ILE A 132 -13.12 30.90 6.97
CA ILE A 132 -11.68 30.77 6.71
C ILE A 132 -11.34 29.26 6.63
N THR A 133 -10.53 28.87 5.64
CA THR A 133 -9.81 27.59 5.60
C THR A 133 -8.68 27.59 6.64
N GLN A 134 -8.70 26.67 7.60
CA GLN A 134 -7.49 26.28 8.33
C GLN A 134 -7.57 24.80 8.73
N CYS A 135 -6.83 23.94 8.02
CA CYS A 135 -6.54 22.57 8.47
C CYS A 135 -5.48 22.63 9.58
N PRO A 136 -5.66 21.93 10.72
CA PRO A 136 -4.58 21.76 11.68
C PRO A 136 -3.64 20.62 11.25
N ILE A 137 -2.36 20.89 11.48
CA ILE A 137 -1.20 19.99 11.39
C ILE A 137 -1.29 18.90 12.46
#